data_AF-A0A7C4GTZ5-F1
#
_entry.id   AF-A0A7C4GTZ5-F1
#
_cell.length_a   1.000
_cell.length_b   1.000
_cell.length_c   1.000
_cell.angle_alpha   90.00
_cell.angle_beta   90.00
_cell.angle_gamma   90.00
#
_symmetry.space_group_name_H-M   'P 1'
#
loop_
_entity.id
_entity.type
_entity.pdbx_description
1 polymer ?
#
loop_
_entity_poly.entity_id
_entity_poly.type
_entity_poly.pdbx_seq_one_letter_code
_entity_poly.pdbx_strand_id
1 'polypeptide(L)'
;MINAMINTLSLQDTAELIREALSSRRFIVMICMCEAQYIGRARSFLEKGERLIVIKEDTSFLIHRPTELEPVNWQPPPNHISISLGENCVILTVRRVRKPERVVVKIYSFKGFFSDKLSDNGSFHMHLSEKEISEILRKHPELIEDGFRIVSTEFREKAGIIDVLGVDAKGRRTIVEIKKDKAGKDAVKQVLRYVREAGTGVRAILLSPNITPEAEKMLRKNGLEFKKISMLELSRIITYEEHSESSMSRFLRGE
;
A
#
# COMPACT_ATOMS: atom_id res chain seq x y z
N MET A 1 0.18 -9.85 -30.24
CA MET A 1 0.14 -11.34 -30.23
C MET A 1 1.55 -11.88 -29.97
N ILE A 2 2.01 -11.93 -28.71
CA ILE A 2 3.31 -12.52 -28.31
C ILE A 2 3.11 -13.82 -27.49
N ASN A 3 1.86 -14.16 -27.14
CA ASN A 3 1.57 -15.32 -26.27
C ASN A 3 1.91 -16.69 -26.87
N ALA A 4 2.18 -16.80 -28.18
CA ALA A 4 2.34 -18.10 -28.83
C ALA A 4 3.79 -18.62 -28.93
N MET A 5 4.82 -17.78 -28.75
CA MET A 5 6.21 -18.18 -29.09
C MET A 5 7.08 -18.63 -27.91
N ILE A 6 6.62 -18.53 -26.66
CA ILE A 6 7.51 -18.75 -25.50
C ILE A 6 7.56 -20.21 -25.04
N ASN A 7 6.53 -21.01 -25.33
CA ASN A 7 6.46 -22.41 -24.88
C ASN A 7 7.53 -23.32 -25.53
N THR A 8 8.29 -22.83 -26.51
CA THR A 8 9.34 -23.56 -27.23
C THR A 8 10.76 -23.01 -27.02
N LEU A 9 10.93 -21.95 -26.22
CA LEU A 9 12.25 -21.36 -26.00
C LEU A 9 13.11 -22.25 -25.09
N SER A 10 14.39 -22.38 -25.42
CA SER A 10 15.34 -23.03 -24.53
C SER A 10 15.57 -22.19 -23.27
N LEU A 11 16.14 -22.79 -22.22
CA LEU A 11 16.53 -22.04 -21.02
C LEU A 11 17.54 -20.92 -21.34
N GLN A 12 18.40 -21.15 -22.34
CA GLN A 12 19.37 -20.17 -22.82
C GLN A 12 18.67 -18.96 -23.44
N ASP A 13 17.81 -19.20 -24.43
CA ASP A 13 17.08 -18.13 -25.14
C ASP A 13 16.23 -17.32 -24.16
N THR A 14 15.63 -18.02 -23.19
CA THR A 14 14.85 -17.38 -22.14
C THR A 14 15.70 -16.49 -21.24
N ALA A 15 16.88 -16.95 -20.84
CA ALA A 15 17.81 -16.15 -20.05
C ALA A 15 18.28 -14.91 -20.84
N GLU A 16 18.53 -15.04 -22.13
CA GLU A 16 18.91 -13.94 -23.01
C GLU A 16 17.80 -12.91 -23.17
N LEU A 17 16.56 -13.36 -23.39
CA LEU A 17 15.38 -12.49 -23.47
C LEU A 17 15.23 -11.62 -22.21
N ILE A 18 15.37 -12.23 -21.02
CA ILE A 18 15.29 -11.50 -19.75
C ILE A 18 16.47 -10.52 -19.61
N ARG A 19 17.68 -10.92 -20.00
CA ARG A 19 18.88 -10.05 -19.94
C ARG A 19 18.72 -8.82 -20.84
N GLU A 20 18.21 -8.99 -22.05
CA GLU A 20 17.96 -7.88 -22.99
C GLU A 20 16.93 -6.89 -22.42
N ALA A 21 15.84 -7.40 -21.85
CA ALA A 21 14.82 -6.55 -21.25
C ALA A 21 15.37 -5.78 -20.04
N LEU A 22 16.17 -6.43 -19.19
CA LEU A 22 16.81 -5.80 -18.03
C LEU A 22 17.84 -4.74 -18.44
N SER A 23 18.70 -5.02 -19.42
CA SER A 23 19.73 -4.08 -19.87
C SER A 23 19.13 -2.81 -20.49
N SER A 24 17.98 -2.96 -21.14
CA SER A 24 17.20 -1.87 -21.74
C SER A 24 16.30 -1.13 -20.75
N ARG A 25 16.32 -1.51 -19.45
CA ARG A 25 15.42 -1.02 -18.39
C ARG A 25 13.93 -1.06 -18.80
N ARG A 26 13.51 -2.14 -19.46
CA ARG A 26 12.09 -2.35 -19.79
C ARG A 26 11.33 -2.79 -18.53
N PHE A 27 10.05 -2.47 -18.48
CA PHE A 27 9.09 -3.12 -17.59
C PHE A 27 8.91 -4.56 -18.06
N ILE A 28 8.93 -5.52 -17.13
CA ILE A 28 8.86 -6.96 -17.42
C ILE A 28 7.71 -7.57 -16.64
N VAL A 29 6.91 -8.37 -17.32
CA VAL A 29 5.87 -9.24 -16.73
C VAL A 29 6.10 -10.66 -17.22
N MET A 30 6.13 -11.62 -16.32
CA MET A 30 6.25 -13.03 -16.69
C MET A 30 5.34 -13.91 -15.83
N ILE A 31 4.71 -14.90 -16.46
CA ILE A 31 4.00 -15.98 -15.78
C ILE A 31 4.84 -17.23 -15.96
N CYS A 32 5.32 -17.80 -14.86
CA CYS A 32 6.28 -18.89 -14.92
C CYS A 32 6.13 -19.88 -13.77
N MET A 33 6.52 -21.13 -14.01
CA MET A 33 6.73 -22.13 -12.97
C MET A 33 8.06 -21.82 -12.30
N CYS A 34 8.04 -21.42 -11.04
CA CYS A 34 9.25 -21.03 -10.31
C CYS A 34 9.21 -21.45 -8.84
N GLU A 35 10.34 -21.34 -8.15
CA GLU A 35 10.44 -21.31 -6.69
C GLU A 35 11.26 -20.08 -6.29
N ALA A 36 11.07 -19.58 -5.07
CA ALA A 36 11.78 -18.39 -4.61
C ALA A 36 12.28 -18.51 -3.18
N GLN A 37 13.46 -17.96 -2.93
CA GLN A 37 14.06 -17.83 -1.60
C GLN A 37 14.38 -16.38 -1.32
N TYR A 38 13.97 -15.90 -0.16
CA TYR A 38 14.35 -14.58 0.34
C TYR A 38 15.22 -14.72 1.58
N ILE A 39 16.31 -13.95 1.59
CA ILE A 39 17.21 -13.80 2.73
C ILE A 39 17.40 -12.31 2.98
N GLY A 40 17.07 -11.87 4.19
CA GLY A 40 17.25 -10.48 4.62
C GLY A 40 16.92 -10.31 6.10
N ARG A 41 16.07 -9.33 6.42
CA ARG A 41 15.55 -9.12 7.80
C ARG A 41 14.75 -10.31 8.32
N ALA A 42 14.17 -11.06 7.40
CA ALA A 42 13.54 -12.35 7.64
C ALA A 42 14.08 -13.36 6.62
N ARG A 43 13.63 -14.61 6.70
CA ARG A 43 13.88 -15.63 5.69
C ARG A 43 12.54 -16.22 5.28
N SER A 44 12.36 -16.43 3.98
CA SER A 44 11.18 -17.12 3.48
C SER A 44 11.54 -18.00 2.29
N PHE A 45 10.77 -19.06 2.12
CA PHE A 45 10.84 -19.96 0.99
C PHE A 45 9.45 -20.10 0.39
N LEU A 46 9.41 -20.10 -0.93
CA LEU A 46 8.22 -20.28 -1.73
C LEU A 46 8.47 -21.47 -2.65
N GLU A 47 7.82 -22.59 -2.33
CA GLU A 47 7.93 -23.86 -3.05
C GLU A 47 7.56 -23.74 -4.51
N LYS A 48 7.94 -24.72 -5.35
CA LYS A 48 7.65 -24.74 -6.78
C LYS A 48 6.16 -24.55 -7.09
N GLY A 49 5.85 -23.71 -8.07
CA GLY A 49 4.48 -23.34 -8.44
C GLY A 49 4.45 -22.16 -9.43
N GLU A 50 3.27 -21.89 -9.98
CA GLU A 50 3.09 -20.84 -10.97
C GLU A 50 2.91 -19.47 -10.30
N ARG A 51 3.69 -18.49 -10.75
CA ARG A 51 3.60 -17.10 -10.27
C ARG A 51 3.63 -16.11 -11.40
N LEU A 52 3.00 -14.98 -11.13
CA LEU A 52 3.22 -13.74 -11.85
C LEU A 52 4.43 -13.04 -11.22
N ILE A 53 5.46 -12.75 -12.01
CA ILE A 53 6.61 -11.94 -11.59
C ILE A 53 6.57 -10.63 -12.38
N VAL A 54 6.77 -9.52 -11.66
CA VAL A 54 6.86 -8.18 -12.23
C VAL A 54 8.21 -7.57 -11.87
N ILE A 55 8.90 -7.03 -12.86
CA ILE A 55 10.12 -6.23 -12.69
C ILE A 55 9.87 -4.87 -13.34
N LYS A 56 9.87 -3.81 -12.55
CA LYS A 56 9.61 -2.45 -13.05
C LYS A 56 10.89 -1.80 -13.57
N GLU A 57 10.75 -0.72 -14.33
CA GLU A 57 11.86 0.05 -14.92
C GLU A 57 12.80 0.65 -13.86
N ASP A 58 12.27 0.95 -12.67
CA ASP A 58 13.03 1.43 -11.51
C ASP A 58 13.70 0.31 -10.71
N THR A 59 13.62 -0.95 -11.18
CA THR A 59 14.09 -2.19 -10.55
C THR A 59 13.26 -2.71 -9.37
N SER A 60 12.06 -2.17 -9.13
CA SER A 60 11.11 -2.79 -8.20
C SER A 60 10.79 -4.22 -8.64
N PHE A 61 10.77 -5.15 -7.69
CA PHE A 61 10.57 -6.57 -7.96
C PHE A 61 9.39 -7.12 -7.16
N LEU A 62 8.49 -7.87 -7.80
CA LEU A 62 7.30 -8.45 -7.17
C LEU A 62 7.06 -9.88 -7.66
N ILE A 63 6.59 -10.74 -6.76
CA ILE A 63 6.08 -12.09 -7.03
C ILE A 63 4.66 -12.17 -6.48
N HIS A 64 3.70 -12.49 -7.33
CA HIS A 64 2.30 -12.70 -6.97
C HIS A 64 1.89 -14.16 -7.14
N ARG A 65 1.02 -14.60 -6.23
CA ARG A 65 0.23 -15.83 -6.37
C ARG A 65 -0.99 -15.56 -7.28
N PRO A 66 -1.69 -16.61 -7.74
CA PRO A 66 -2.93 -16.45 -8.50
C PRO A 66 -4.05 -15.74 -7.72
N THR A 67 -3.97 -15.77 -6.39
CA THR A 67 -4.90 -15.14 -5.45
C THR A 67 -4.11 -14.21 -4.53
N GLU A 68 -4.84 -13.39 -3.76
CA GLU A 68 -4.31 -12.38 -2.83
C GLU A 68 -3.95 -11.06 -3.53
N LEU A 69 -4.28 -9.94 -2.88
CA LEU A 69 -4.03 -8.59 -3.40
C LEU A 69 -2.54 -8.25 -3.40
N GLU A 70 -1.86 -8.62 -2.31
CA GLU A 70 -0.46 -8.27 -2.07
C GLU A 70 0.50 -9.27 -2.72
N PRO A 71 1.71 -8.84 -3.13
CA PRO A 71 2.75 -9.76 -3.56
C PRO A 71 3.19 -10.66 -2.39
N VAL A 72 3.31 -11.96 -2.65
CA VAL A 72 3.83 -12.93 -1.67
C VAL A 72 5.32 -12.68 -1.36
N ASN A 73 6.06 -12.08 -2.30
CA ASN A 73 7.42 -11.60 -2.08
C ASN A 73 7.69 -10.37 -2.94
N TRP A 74 8.42 -9.40 -2.41
CA TRP A 74 8.73 -8.17 -3.13
C TRP A 74 10.04 -7.56 -2.64
N GLN A 75 10.65 -6.77 -3.50
CA GLN A 75 11.83 -6.00 -3.16
C GLN A 75 11.77 -4.58 -3.71
N PRO A 76 11.87 -3.55 -2.85
CA PRO A 76 11.80 -2.16 -3.28
C PRO A 76 13.10 -1.76 -3.99
N PRO A 77 13.05 -0.75 -4.86
CA PRO A 77 14.22 -0.28 -5.59
C PRO A 77 15.16 0.50 -4.65
N PRO A 78 16.42 0.72 -5.06
CA PRO A 78 17.06 0.12 -6.24
C PRO A 78 17.58 -1.29 -5.95
N ASN A 79 17.55 -2.15 -6.96
CA ASN A 79 18.05 -3.52 -6.95
C ASN A 79 19.08 -3.76 -8.06
N HIS A 80 20.09 -4.56 -7.78
CA HIS A 80 20.91 -5.23 -8.79
C HIS A 80 20.24 -6.55 -9.16
N ILE A 81 19.89 -6.70 -10.44
CA ILE A 81 19.20 -7.88 -10.96
C ILE A 81 20.12 -8.61 -11.94
N SER A 82 20.35 -9.90 -11.72
CA SER A 82 21.25 -10.72 -12.53
C SER A 82 20.62 -12.05 -12.91
N ILE A 83 20.91 -12.52 -14.13
CA ILE A 83 20.45 -13.80 -14.67
C ILE A 83 21.62 -14.75 -14.89
N SER A 84 21.54 -15.94 -14.29
CA SER A 84 22.44 -17.06 -14.56
C SER A 84 21.65 -18.32 -14.93
N LEU A 85 22.34 -19.32 -15.47
CA LEU A 85 21.74 -20.62 -15.77
C LEU A 85 22.10 -21.61 -14.67
N GLY A 86 21.10 -22.35 -14.20
CA GLY A 86 21.30 -23.58 -13.44
C GLY A 86 21.13 -24.80 -14.36
N GLU A 87 21.24 -26.00 -13.81
CA GLU A 87 21.14 -27.25 -14.58
C GLU A 87 19.83 -27.35 -15.38
N ASN A 88 18.70 -27.07 -14.73
CA ASN A 88 17.37 -27.21 -15.33
C ASN A 88 16.46 -25.98 -15.09
N CYS A 89 17.07 -24.80 -14.90
CA CYS A 89 16.32 -23.57 -14.64
C CYS A 89 17.13 -22.32 -14.99
N VAL A 90 16.42 -21.21 -15.20
CA VAL A 90 17.00 -19.87 -15.17
C VAL A 90 16.99 -19.36 -13.74
N ILE A 91 18.12 -18.85 -13.26
CA ILE A 91 18.26 -18.29 -11.91
C ILE A 91 18.25 -16.76 -12.03
N LEU A 92 17.17 -16.16 -11.52
CA LEU A 92 17.01 -14.72 -11.36
C LEU A 92 17.39 -14.33 -9.94
N THR A 93 18.44 -13.52 -9.78
CA THR A 93 18.85 -13.00 -8.48
C THR A 93 18.63 -11.51 -8.39
N VAL A 94 17.89 -11.08 -7.37
CA VAL A 94 17.58 -9.69 -7.06
C VAL A 94 18.27 -9.34 -5.74
N ARG A 95 19.16 -8.34 -5.76
CA ARG A 95 19.91 -7.88 -4.57
C ARG A 95 19.63 -6.42 -4.32
N ARG A 96 19.26 -6.07 -3.09
CA ARG A 96 19.05 -4.67 -2.71
C ARG A 96 20.39 -3.94 -2.62
N VAL A 97 20.52 -2.77 -3.26
CA VAL A 97 21.81 -2.05 -3.36
C VAL A 97 22.38 -1.67 -1.99
N ARG A 98 21.51 -1.23 -1.07
CA ARG A 98 21.92 -0.62 0.22
C ARG A 98 21.64 -1.48 1.45
N LYS A 99 21.13 -2.70 1.27
CA LYS A 99 20.83 -3.61 2.38
C LYS A 99 21.20 -5.02 2.00
N PRO A 100 21.62 -5.87 2.96
CA PRO A 100 21.96 -7.28 2.71
C PRO A 100 20.68 -8.12 2.56
N GLU A 101 19.80 -7.74 1.64
CA GLU A 101 18.56 -8.43 1.32
C GLU A 101 18.63 -8.96 -0.12
N ARG A 102 18.28 -10.23 -0.32
CA ARG A 102 18.33 -10.88 -1.63
C ARG A 102 17.13 -11.80 -1.82
N VAL A 103 16.55 -11.76 -3.01
CA VAL A 103 15.62 -12.77 -3.52
C VAL A 103 16.33 -13.58 -4.61
N VAL A 104 16.25 -14.90 -4.54
CA VAL A 104 16.69 -15.82 -5.60
C VAL A 104 15.48 -16.57 -6.10
N VAL A 105 15.19 -16.47 -7.40
CA VAL A 105 14.10 -17.18 -8.06
C VAL A 105 14.69 -18.17 -9.05
N LYS A 106 14.30 -19.44 -8.95
CA LYS A 106 14.59 -20.44 -9.97
C LYS A 106 13.36 -20.61 -10.85
N ILE A 107 13.52 -20.40 -12.15
CA ILE A 107 12.45 -20.44 -13.13
C ILE A 107 12.63 -21.67 -14.01
N TYR A 108 11.65 -22.56 -13.99
CA TYR A 108 11.70 -23.86 -14.66
C TYR A 108 11.05 -23.84 -16.04
N SER A 109 9.99 -23.05 -16.21
CA SER A 109 9.28 -22.90 -17.48
C SER A 109 8.46 -21.62 -17.50
N PHE A 110 8.15 -21.11 -18.69
CA PHE A 110 7.34 -19.92 -18.89
C PHE A 110 6.00 -20.29 -19.52
N LYS A 111 4.96 -19.59 -19.09
CA LYS A 111 3.64 -19.55 -19.75
C LYS A 111 3.41 -18.24 -20.50
N GLY A 112 4.09 -17.18 -20.09
CA GLY A 112 3.98 -15.88 -20.73
C GLY A 112 5.11 -14.95 -20.30
N PHE A 113 5.51 -14.06 -21.21
CA PHE A 113 6.52 -13.05 -21.01
C PHE A 113 6.14 -11.83 -21.85
N PHE A 114 6.21 -10.66 -21.23
CA PHE A 114 6.02 -9.37 -21.85
C PHE A 114 7.10 -8.43 -21.34
N SER A 115 7.69 -7.65 -22.24
CA SER A 115 8.58 -6.57 -21.85
C SER A 115 8.44 -5.38 -22.77
N ASP A 116 8.33 -4.18 -22.21
CA ASP A 116 8.26 -2.94 -22.97
C ASP A 116 8.68 -1.74 -22.11
N LYS A 117 8.85 -0.57 -22.71
CA LYS A 117 8.92 0.70 -21.98
C LYS A 117 7.52 1.28 -21.84
N LEU A 118 7.11 1.53 -20.61
CA LEU A 118 5.81 2.15 -20.34
C LEU A 118 5.97 3.67 -20.32
N SER A 119 5.03 4.38 -20.93
CA SER A 119 4.95 5.84 -20.84
C SER A 119 3.83 6.19 -19.88
N ASP A 120 4.20 6.77 -18.73
CA ASP A 120 3.27 7.30 -17.75
C ASP A 120 3.56 8.79 -17.53
N ASN A 121 2.92 9.63 -18.35
CA ASN A 121 2.97 11.09 -18.22
C ASN A 121 1.73 11.63 -17.48
N GLY A 122 0.87 10.74 -16.98
CA GLY A 122 -0.34 11.12 -16.27
C GLY A 122 -0.01 11.55 -14.83
N SER A 123 -0.63 12.63 -14.37
CA SER A 123 -0.59 12.98 -12.96
C SER A 123 -1.58 12.12 -12.17
N PHE A 124 -1.08 11.40 -11.16
CA PHE A 124 -1.93 10.68 -10.22
C PHE A 124 -2.60 11.68 -9.27
N HIS A 125 -3.91 11.90 -9.42
CA HIS A 125 -4.70 12.75 -8.56
C HIS A 125 -5.61 11.89 -7.67
N MET A 126 -5.29 11.83 -6.38
CA MET A 126 -6.18 11.27 -5.36
C MET A 126 -6.71 12.44 -4.52
N HIS A 127 -7.96 12.83 -4.73
CA HIS A 127 -8.60 13.90 -3.96
C HIS A 127 -9.60 13.30 -2.98
N LEU A 128 -9.16 13.08 -1.74
CA LEU A 128 -10.04 12.97 -0.58
C LEU A 128 -9.84 14.21 0.29
N SER A 129 -10.91 14.97 0.50
CA SER A 129 -10.95 16.05 1.48
C SER A 129 -11.02 15.49 2.90
N GLU A 130 -10.61 16.29 3.90
CA GLU A 130 -10.72 15.91 5.32
C GLU A 130 -12.19 15.68 5.73
N LYS A 131 -13.12 16.36 5.06
CA LYS A 131 -14.55 16.17 5.22
C LYS A 131 -15.02 14.81 4.72
N GLU A 132 -14.64 14.41 3.49
CA GLU A 132 -14.97 13.08 2.95
C GLU A 132 -14.37 11.97 3.82
N ILE A 133 -13.14 12.15 4.31
CA ILE A 133 -12.54 11.20 5.27
C ILE A 133 -13.38 11.11 6.55
N SER A 134 -13.83 12.25 7.10
CA SER A 134 -14.69 12.27 8.30
C SER A 134 -16.02 11.54 8.07
N GLU A 135 -16.63 11.71 6.89
CA GLU A 135 -17.88 11.04 6.52
C GLU A 135 -17.71 9.52 6.39
N ILE A 136 -16.60 9.05 5.81
CA ILE A 136 -16.27 7.62 5.76
C ILE A 136 -16.10 7.07 7.18
N LEU A 137 -15.31 7.76 8.02
CA LEU A 137 -15.07 7.33 9.40
C LEU A 137 -16.37 7.28 10.20
N ARG A 138 -17.33 8.19 9.94
CA ARG A 138 -18.66 8.17 10.55
C ARG A 138 -19.42 6.87 10.27
N LYS A 139 -19.32 6.35 9.05
CA LYS A 139 -19.94 5.08 8.63
C LYS A 139 -19.14 3.86 9.11
N HIS A 140 -17.81 4.02 9.21
CA HIS A 140 -16.85 2.97 9.53
C HIS A 140 -15.93 3.36 10.70
N PRO A 141 -16.47 3.49 11.93
CA PRO A 141 -15.67 3.92 13.08
C PRO A 141 -14.55 2.94 13.45
N GLU A 142 -14.67 1.67 13.06
CA GLU A 142 -13.64 0.62 13.22
C GLU A 142 -12.31 0.97 12.54
N LEU A 143 -12.33 1.85 11.53
CA LEU A 143 -11.11 2.33 10.86
C LEU A 143 -10.22 3.18 11.78
N ILE A 144 -10.80 3.75 12.85
CA ILE A 144 -10.05 4.44 13.91
C ILE A 144 -9.46 3.38 14.84
N GLU A 145 -10.34 2.60 15.48
CA GLU A 145 -10.00 1.45 16.33
C GLU A 145 -11.25 0.61 16.68
N ASP A 146 -11.02 -0.63 17.09
CA ASP A 146 -12.11 -1.55 17.48
C ASP A 146 -12.92 -1.01 18.66
N GLY A 147 -14.25 -1.04 18.54
CA GLY A 147 -15.16 -0.57 19.58
C GLY A 147 -15.26 0.96 19.72
N PHE A 148 -14.62 1.73 18.83
CA PHE A 148 -14.81 3.17 18.77
C PHE A 148 -16.24 3.52 18.36
N ARG A 149 -16.83 4.54 19.01
CA ARG A 149 -18.14 5.07 18.64
C ARG A 149 -18.06 6.57 18.41
N ILE A 150 -18.47 7.01 17.23
CA ILE A 150 -18.51 8.43 16.89
C ILE A 150 -19.75 9.07 17.50
N VAL A 151 -19.52 10.17 18.21
CA VAL A 151 -20.57 11.01 18.80
C VAL A 151 -20.95 12.13 17.83
N SER A 152 -19.95 12.78 17.22
CA SER A 152 -20.16 13.85 16.24
C SER A 152 -18.97 13.93 15.28
N THR A 153 -19.25 14.26 14.02
CA THR A 153 -18.25 14.81 13.08
C THR A 153 -18.39 16.33 13.03
N GLU A 154 -17.33 17.05 12.69
CA GLU A 154 -17.27 18.53 12.62
C GLU A 154 -17.82 19.23 13.89
N PHE A 155 -17.41 18.74 15.06
CA PHE A 155 -17.87 19.25 16.36
C PHE A 155 -17.30 20.64 16.65
N ARG A 156 -18.16 21.64 16.78
CA ARG A 156 -17.76 23.01 17.14
C ARG A 156 -17.41 23.10 18.62
N GLU A 157 -16.14 23.42 18.89
CA GLU A 157 -15.61 23.71 20.22
C GLU A 157 -15.09 25.16 20.25
N LYS A 158 -14.92 25.73 21.45
CA LYS A 158 -14.36 27.08 21.63
C LYS A 158 -13.01 27.26 20.94
N ALA A 159 -12.21 26.20 20.91
CA ALA A 159 -10.86 26.18 20.35
C ALA A 159 -10.81 25.98 18.81
N GLY A 160 -11.95 25.67 18.17
CA GLY A 160 -12.05 25.38 16.74
C GLY A 160 -13.01 24.22 16.44
N ILE A 161 -13.00 23.75 15.18
CA ILE A 161 -13.79 22.60 14.75
C ILE A 161 -12.94 21.34 14.95
N ILE A 162 -13.46 20.40 15.72
CA ILE A 162 -12.90 19.07 15.90
C ILE A 162 -13.48 18.17 14.80
N ASP A 163 -12.61 17.52 14.01
CA ASP A 163 -13.06 16.71 12.87
C ASP A 163 -13.97 15.56 13.31
N VAL A 164 -13.55 14.82 14.35
CA VAL A 164 -14.35 13.72 14.93
C VAL A 164 -14.24 13.74 16.45
N LEU A 165 -15.39 13.70 17.11
CA LEU A 165 -15.53 13.47 18.55
C LEU A 165 -16.21 12.11 18.76
N GLY A 166 -15.61 11.27 19.60
CA GLY A 166 -16.13 9.94 19.89
C GLY A 166 -15.84 9.46 21.31
N VAL A 167 -16.15 8.19 21.55
CA VAL A 167 -15.83 7.45 22.76
C VAL A 167 -15.16 6.14 22.39
N ASP A 168 -14.06 5.82 23.08
CA ASP A 168 -13.38 4.54 22.90
C ASP A 168 -14.15 3.38 23.56
N ALA A 169 -13.66 2.16 23.37
CA ALA A 169 -14.25 0.95 23.96
C ALA A 169 -14.31 0.98 25.50
N LYS A 170 -13.51 1.83 26.16
CA LYS A 170 -13.49 2.02 27.62
C LYS A 170 -14.39 3.19 28.06
N GLY A 171 -15.13 3.79 27.14
CA GLY A 171 -16.01 4.94 27.42
C GLY A 171 -15.26 6.27 27.58
N ARG A 172 -13.97 6.35 27.23
CA ARG A 172 -13.21 7.60 27.34
C ARG A 172 -13.51 8.50 26.16
N ARG A 173 -13.83 9.77 26.45
CA ARG A 173 -14.02 10.81 25.44
C ARG A 173 -12.72 10.97 24.63
N THR A 174 -12.84 10.85 23.31
CA THR A 174 -11.71 10.83 22.40
C THR A 174 -11.91 11.83 21.26
N ILE A 175 -10.93 12.70 21.08
CA ILE A 175 -10.83 13.65 19.98
C ILE A 175 -9.99 13.01 18.87
N VAL A 176 -10.45 13.07 17.64
CA VAL A 176 -9.69 12.61 16.47
C VAL A 176 -9.57 13.77 15.49
N GLU A 177 -8.33 14.17 15.24
CA GLU A 177 -7.95 15.16 14.23
C GLU A 177 -7.45 14.44 12.99
N ILE A 178 -7.94 14.83 11.83
CA ILE A 178 -7.69 14.19 10.56
C ILE A 178 -6.76 15.09 9.74
N LYS A 179 -5.77 14.48 9.10
CA LYS A 179 -4.97 15.12 8.05
C LYS A 179 -4.91 14.23 6.82
N LYS A 180 -5.37 14.76 5.69
CA LYS A 180 -5.31 14.06 4.40
C LYS A 180 -3.86 13.82 3.93
N ASP A 181 -2.97 14.73 4.31
CA ASP A 181 -1.55 14.70 3.98
C ASP A 181 -0.70 14.32 5.20
N LYS A 182 0.62 14.23 4.99
CA LYS A 182 1.59 13.98 6.05
C LYS A 182 1.47 15.03 7.16
N ALA A 183 1.19 14.60 8.39
CA ALA A 183 1.03 15.48 9.53
C ALA A 183 2.35 16.09 10.01
N GLY A 184 2.37 17.42 10.15
CA GLY A 184 3.48 18.20 10.72
C GLY A 184 3.20 18.68 12.15
N LYS A 185 4.12 19.49 12.70
CA LYS A 185 4.00 20.03 14.07
C LYS A 185 2.73 20.84 14.30
N ASP A 186 2.23 21.53 13.27
CA ASP A 186 1.05 22.38 13.42
C ASP A 186 -0.23 21.57 13.65
N ALA A 187 -0.33 20.36 13.06
CA ALA A 187 -1.40 19.42 13.37
C ALA A 187 -1.35 18.98 14.85
N VAL A 188 -0.16 18.72 15.38
CA VAL A 188 0.01 18.38 16.80
C VAL A 188 -0.38 19.55 17.70
N LYS A 189 0.02 20.78 17.36
CA LYS A 189 -0.37 21.99 18.11
C LYS A 189 -1.88 22.21 18.11
N GLN A 190 -2.55 21.91 17.00
CA GLN A 190 -4.01 21.98 16.87
C GLN A 190 -4.68 21.01 17.84
N VAL A 191 -4.28 19.74 17.85
CA VAL A 191 -4.79 18.74 18.81
C VAL A 191 -4.57 19.18 20.26
N LEU A 192 -3.37 19.70 20.57
CA LEU A 192 -3.08 20.22 21.92
C LEU A 192 -3.94 21.41 22.32
N ARG A 193 -4.42 22.21 21.37
CA ARG A 193 -5.37 23.28 21.65
C ARG A 193 -6.72 22.70 22.05
N TYR A 194 -7.19 21.66 21.36
CA TYR A 194 -8.45 20.99 21.68
C TYR A 194 -8.42 20.25 23.01
N VAL A 195 -7.34 19.51 23.30
CA VAL A 195 -7.20 18.79 24.57
C VAL A 195 -7.19 19.76 25.76
N ARG A 196 -6.53 20.93 25.63
CA ARG A 196 -6.51 21.94 26.70
C ARG A 196 -7.90 22.50 26.99
N GLU A 197 -8.71 22.73 25.97
CA GLU A 197 -10.05 23.30 26.13
C GLU A 197 -11.07 22.25 26.63
N ALA A 198 -10.92 21.00 26.20
CA ALA A 198 -11.83 19.92 26.55
C ALA A 198 -11.68 19.40 28.00
N GLY A 199 -10.59 19.77 28.69
CA GLY A 199 -10.32 19.42 30.09
C GLY A 199 -9.53 18.12 30.29
N THR A 200 -9.45 17.66 31.53
CA THR A 200 -8.67 16.47 31.90
C THR A 200 -9.39 15.17 31.51
N GLY A 201 -8.63 14.11 31.23
CA GLY A 201 -9.17 12.78 30.92
C GLY A 201 -9.61 12.56 29.48
N VAL A 202 -9.43 13.56 28.59
CA VAL A 202 -9.69 13.43 27.15
C VAL A 202 -8.50 12.76 26.46
N ARG A 203 -8.79 11.70 25.71
CA ARG A 203 -7.84 11.05 24.81
C ARG A 203 -7.83 11.78 23.48
N ALA A 204 -6.69 11.82 22.79
CA ALA A 204 -6.62 12.44 21.48
C ALA A 204 -5.74 11.67 20.50
N ILE A 205 -6.25 11.51 19.28
CA ILE A 205 -5.64 10.76 18.19
C ILE A 205 -5.43 11.72 17.02
N LEU A 206 -4.22 11.75 16.47
CA LEU A 206 -3.93 12.36 15.18
C LEU A 206 -3.92 11.27 14.11
N LEU A 207 -4.83 11.38 13.16
CA LEU A 207 -5.08 10.38 12.13
C LEU A 207 -4.63 10.91 10.76
N SER A 208 -3.64 10.25 10.14
CA SER A 208 -3.00 10.73 8.90
C SER A 208 -2.23 9.61 8.19
N PRO A 209 -1.95 9.72 6.87
CA PRO A 209 -1.15 8.71 6.16
C PRO A 209 0.25 8.53 6.72
N ASN A 210 0.86 9.62 7.18
CA ASN A 210 2.22 9.65 7.71
C ASN A 210 2.40 10.86 8.64
N ILE A 211 3.44 10.86 9.46
CA ILE A 211 3.80 11.97 10.35
C ILE A 211 5.28 12.33 10.16
N THR A 212 5.68 13.60 10.37
CA THR A 212 7.11 13.95 10.39
C THR A 212 7.78 13.48 11.69
N PRO A 213 9.08 13.15 11.68
CA PRO A 213 9.78 12.70 12.89
C PRO A 213 9.68 13.70 14.06
N GLU A 214 9.73 15.00 13.77
CA GLU A 214 9.65 16.05 14.77
C GLU A 214 8.23 16.20 15.33
N ALA A 215 7.21 16.01 14.48
CA ALA A 215 5.81 16.02 14.90
C ALA A 215 5.51 14.79 15.76
N GLU A 216 6.02 13.61 15.39
CA GLU A 216 5.86 12.38 16.17
C GLU A 216 6.52 12.50 17.56
N LYS A 217 7.73 13.06 17.61
CA LYS A 217 8.42 13.35 18.89
C LYS A 217 7.60 14.30 19.76
N MET A 218 7.01 15.34 19.18
CA MET A 218 6.16 16.30 19.89
C MET A 218 4.85 15.65 20.37
N LEU A 219 4.21 14.85 19.53
CA LEU A 219 2.98 14.12 19.83
C LEU A 219 3.18 13.18 21.02
N ARG A 220 4.24 12.35 21.00
CA ARG A 220 4.59 11.44 22.10
C ARG A 220 4.92 12.18 23.39
N LYS A 221 5.67 13.30 23.32
CA LYS A 221 6.01 14.11 24.49
C LYS A 221 4.77 14.63 25.24
N ASN A 222 3.67 14.84 24.53
CA ASN A 222 2.44 15.38 25.12
C ASN A 222 1.35 14.31 25.36
N GLY A 223 1.70 13.01 25.30
CA GLY A 223 0.75 11.93 25.58
C GLY A 223 -0.39 11.78 24.55
N LEU A 224 -0.18 12.30 23.35
CA LEU A 224 -1.11 12.16 22.23
C LEU A 224 -0.81 10.87 21.45
N GLU A 225 -1.78 10.38 20.70
CA GLU A 225 -1.66 9.14 19.93
C GLU A 225 -1.66 9.42 18.42
N PHE A 226 -0.95 8.59 17.66
CA PHE A 226 -0.91 8.66 16.21
C PHE A 226 -1.52 7.38 15.63
N LYS A 227 -2.47 7.53 14.72
CA LYS A 227 -3.03 6.41 13.95
C LYS A 227 -2.75 6.65 12.47
N LYS A 228 -2.07 5.69 11.83
CA LYS A 228 -1.89 5.70 10.38
C LYS A 228 -3.18 5.24 9.70
N ILE A 229 -3.62 5.97 8.68
CA ILE A 229 -4.74 5.56 7.81
C ILE A 229 -4.29 5.46 6.36
N SER A 230 -4.87 4.53 5.60
CA SER A 230 -4.59 4.36 4.17
C SER A 230 -5.61 5.13 3.33
N MET A 231 -5.16 6.17 2.62
CA MET A 231 -6.04 6.92 1.71
C MET A 231 -6.56 6.05 0.56
N LEU A 232 -5.78 5.04 0.16
CA LEU A 232 -6.19 4.04 -0.84
C LEU A 232 -7.33 3.14 -0.33
N GLU A 233 -7.33 2.77 0.96
CA GLU A 233 -8.42 1.99 1.52
C GLU A 233 -9.69 2.83 1.62
N LEU A 234 -9.55 4.08 2.09
CA LEU A 234 -10.66 5.03 2.15
C LEU A 234 -11.28 5.30 0.77
N SER A 235 -10.45 5.48 -0.27
CA SER A 235 -10.96 5.74 -1.62
C SER A 235 -11.74 4.56 -2.20
N ARG A 236 -11.34 3.32 -1.88
CA ARG A 236 -12.07 2.12 -2.28
C ARG A 236 -13.44 2.01 -1.62
N ILE A 237 -13.57 2.43 -0.36
CA ILE A 237 -14.85 2.45 0.36
C ILE A 237 -15.83 3.39 -0.33
N ILE A 238 -15.42 4.64 -0.61
CA ILE A 238 -16.27 5.61 -1.33
C ILE A 238 -16.70 5.07 -2.68
N THR A 239 -15.73 4.57 -3.47
CA THR A 239 -16.03 4.07 -4.82
C THR A 239 -17.07 2.95 -4.76
N TYR A 240 -16.97 2.04 -3.79
CA TYR A 240 -17.93 0.94 -3.62
C TYR A 240 -19.32 1.44 -3.21
N GLU A 241 -19.40 2.38 -2.27
CA GLU A 241 -20.68 2.95 -1.82
C GLU A 241 -21.39 3.70 -2.95
N GLU A 242 -20.68 4.54 -3.71
CA GLU A 242 -21.25 5.27 -4.86
C GLU A 242 -21.79 4.33 -5.95
N HIS A 243 -21.06 3.24 -6.24
CA HIS A 243 -21.51 2.24 -7.22
C HIS A 243 -22.72 1.45 -6.73
N SER A 244 -22.79 1.14 -5.42
CA SER A 244 -23.92 0.45 -4.80
C SER A 244 -25.17 1.33 -4.81
N GLU A 245 -25.06 2.60 -4.41
CA GLU A 245 -26.16 3.57 -4.44
C GLU A 245 -26.64 3.85 -5.88
N SER A 246 -25.73 3.96 -6.85
CA SER A 246 -26.07 4.13 -8.27
C SER A 246 -26.80 2.91 -8.85
N SER A 247 -26.39 1.70 -8.46
CA SER A 247 -27.01 0.46 -8.94
C SER A 247 -28.38 0.23 -8.29
N MET A 248 -28.52 0.49 -6.99
CA MET A 248 -29.78 0.41 -6.26
C MET A 248 -30.79 1.45 -6.76
N SER A 249 -30.33 2.68 -7.04
CA SER A 249 -31.19 3.76 -7.54
C SER A 249 -31.63 3.58 -8.99
N ARG A 250 -30.86 2.88 -9.83
CA ARG A 250 -31.31 2.41 -11.16
C ARG A 250 -32.33 1.28 -11.04
N PHE A 251 -32.06 0.29 -10.18
CA PHE A 251 -33.01 -0.80 -9.91
C PHE A 251 -34.37 -0.30 -9.39
N LEU A 252 -34.39 0.66 -8.46
CA LEU A 252 -35.62 1.27 -7.95
C LEU A 252 -36.35 2.14 -8.98
N ARG A 253 -35.66 2.63 -10.01
CA ARG A 253 -36.25 3.38 -11.13
C ARG A 253 -36.67 2.48 -12.30
N GLY A 254 -36.37 1.18 -12.25
CA GLY A 254 -36.69 0.23 -13.32
C GLY A 254 -35.84 0.39 -14.58
N GLU A 255 -34.64 0.96 -14.46
CA GLU A 255 -33.64 1.10 -15.54
C GLU A 255 -32.62 -0.04 -15.57
#